data_AF-A0A8J2L6P8-F1
#
_entry.id   AF-A0A8J2L6P8-F1
#
_cell.length_a   1.000
_cell.length_b   1.000
_cell.length_c   1.000
_cell.angle_alpha   90.00
_cell.angle_beta   90.00
_cell.angle_gamma   90.00
#
_symmetry.space_group_name_H-M   'P 1'
#
loop_
_entity.id
_entity.type
_entity.pdbx_description
1 polymer ?
#
loop_
_entity_poly.entity_id
_entity_poly.type
_entity_poly.pdbx_seq_one_letter_code
_entity_poly.pdbx_strand_id
1 'polypeptide(L)'
;MHENIVQLLGACTEFLREGRVYVLVEYCPLGSLDTYLRTTVRTKLDNLVSINEQGITNQEIPGTIDSLTGNVFVNWAVQIARGMQHLESKRVSG
;
A
#
# COMPACT_ATOMS: atom_id res chain seq x y z
N MET A 1 2.34 -4.64 -17.69
CA MET A 1 3.00 -3.95 -16.56
C MET A 1 2.13 -2.78 -16.16
N HIS A 2 1.80 -2.63 -14.88
CA HIS A 2 0.89 -1.62 -14.37
C HIS A 2 1.34 -1.18 -12.98
N GLU A 3 1.36 0.13 -12.72
CA GLU A 3 1.89 0.74 -11.49
C GLU A 3 1.19 0.30 -10.20
N ASN A 4 -0.07 -0.12 -10.27
CA ASN A 4 -0.85 -0.58 -9.12
C ASN A 4 -0.91 -2.10 -8.96
N ILE A 5 0.07 -2.82 -9.53
CA ILE A 5 0.21 -4.28 -9.40
C ILE A 5 1.69 -4.57 -9.15
N VAL A 6 1.99 -5.39 -8.14
CA VAL A 6 3.36 -5.84 -7.88
C VAL A 6 3.89 -6.61 -9.09
N GLN A 7 4.96 -6.12 -9.72
CA GLN A 7 5.50 -6.71 -10.95
C GLN A 7 6.37 -7.94 -10.66
N LEU A 8 6.17 -8.99 -11.47
CA LEU A 8 7.09 -10.12 -11.59
C LEU A 8 8.37 -9.65 -12.29
N LEU A 9 9.51 -9.78 -11.61
CA LEU A 9 10.84 -9.44 -12.11
C LEU A 9 11.57 -10.66 -12.68
N GLY A 10 11.28 -11.86 -12.17
CA GLY A 10 11.87 -13.11 -12.64
C GLY A 10 11.47 -14.32 -11.80
N ALA A 11 12.00 -15.48 -12.15
CA ALA A 11 11.83 -16.71 -11.39
C ALA A 11 13.09 -17.57 -11.43
N CYS A 12 13.39 -18.26 -10.34
CA CYS A 12 14.38 -19.34 -10.31
C CYS A 12 13.66 -20.67 -10.17
N THR A 13 13.76 -21.48 -11.23
CA THR A 13 13.10 -22.78 -11.37
C THR A 13 14.08 -23.95 -11.37
N GLU A 14 15.36 -23.70 -11.09
CA GLU A 14 16.41 -24.74 -11.06
C GLU A 14 16.09 -25.85 -10.05
N PHE A 15 15.42 -25.50 -8.95
CA PHE A 15 15.07 -26.40 -7.85
C PHE A 15 13.70 -27.06 -7.99
N LEU A 16 13.09 -27.03 -9.19
CA LEU A 16 11.78 -27.64 -9.44
C LEU A 16 11.74 -29.12 -9.06
N ARG A 17 12.81 -29.87 -9.34
CA ARG A 17 12.92 -31.31 -8.98
C ARG A 17 12.95 -31.55 -7.48
N GLU A 18 13.31 -30.54 -6.70
CA GLU A 18 13.31 -30.56 -5.24
C GLU A 18 12.01 -29.98 -4.65
N GLY A 19 11.02 -29.68 -5.50
CA GLY A 19 9.74 -29.11 -5.10
C GLY A 19 9.81 -27.63 -4.70
N ARG A 20 10.85 -26.89 -5.11
CA ARG A 20 11.05 -25.47 -4.77
C ARG A 20 11.03 -24.58 -6.02
N VAL A 21 10.35 -23.45 -5.91
CA VAL A 21 10.34 -22.38 -6.93
C VAL A 21 10.48 -21.05 -6.23
N TYR A 22 11.34 -20.19 -6.76
CA TYR A 22 11.51 -18.83 -6.25
C TYR A 22 10.98 -17.84 -7.28
N VAL A 23 10.21 -16.87 -6.80
CA VAL A 23 9.63 -15.80 -7.62
C VAL A 23 10.20 -14.47 -7.15
N LEU A 24 10.79 -13.72 -8.07
CA LEU A 24 11.33 -12.39 -7.80
C LEU A 24 10.27 -11.37 -8.19
N VAL A 25 9.90 -10.52 -7.24
CA VAL A 25 8.88 -9.49 -7.42
C VAL A 25 9.39 -8.14 -6.92
N GLU A 26 8.74 -7.05 -7.34
CA GLU A 26 8.99 -5.74 -6.76
C GLU A 26 8.83 -5.76 -5.24
N TYR A 27 9.72 -5.04 -4.55
CA TYR A 27 9.69 -4.93 -3.10
C TYR A 27 8.80 -3.75 -2.67
N CYS A 28 7.82 -4.02 -1.81
CA CYS A 28 6.98 -2.99 -1.19
C CYS A 28 7.49 -2.68 0.23
N PRO A 29 8.25 -1.57 0.43
CA PRO A 29 8.95 -1.31 1.70
C PRO A 29 8.01 -1.06 2.90
N LEU A 30 6.76 -0.67 2.64
CA LEU A 30 5.75 -0.44 3.68
C LEU A 30 4.91 -1.68 4.00
N GLY A 31 5.18 -2.81 3.34
CA GLY A 31 4.45 -4.06 3.53
C GLY A 31 3.02 -4.00 3.01
N SER A 32 2.14 -4.78 3.65
CA SER A 32 0.73 -4.85 3.26
C SER A 32 -0.05 -3.60 3.69
N LEU A 33 -1.07 -3.25 2.91
CA LEU A 33 -1.95 -2.13 3.24
C LEU A 33 -2.67 -2.33 4.58
N ASP A 34 -3.12 -3.55 4.92
CA ASP A 34 -3.75 -3.84 6.21
C ASP A 34 -2.80 -3.57 7.38
N THR A 35 -1.56 -4.05 7.30
CA THR A 35 -0.54 -3.81 8.33
C THR A 35 -0.23 -2.32 8.45
N TYR A 36 -0.08 -1.62 7.32
CA TYR A 36 0.20 -0.19 7.31
C TYR A 36 -0.93 0.64 7.94
N LEU A 37 -2.18 0.27 7.66
CA LEU A 37 -3.37 0.89 8.23
C LEU A 37 -3.45 0.69 9.75
N ARG A 38 -3.27 -0.55 10.23
CA ARG A 38 -3.42 -0.89 11.65
C ARG A 38 -2.29 -0.36 12.53
N THR A 39 -1.09 -0.20 11.97
CA THR A 39 0.08 0.25 12.72
C THR A 39 0.30 1.75 12.52
N THR A 40 0.70 2.14 11.32
CA THR A 40 1.18 3.49 11.05
C THR A 40 0.04 4.51 11.06
N VAL A 41 -1.02 4.25 10.31
CA VAL A 41 -2.16 5.17 10.21
C VAL A 41 -2.89 5.29 11.54
N ARG A 42 -3.11 4.17 12.24
CA ARG A 42 -3.74 4.18 13.57
C ARG A 42 -2.95 4.99 14.58
N THR A 43 -1.65 4.73 14.74
CA THR A 43 -0.80 5.47 15.68
C THR A 43 -0.76 6.96 15.36
N LYS A 44 -0.68 7.34 14.07
CA LYS A 44 -0.73 8.75 13.67
C LYS A 44 -2.06 9.41 14.06
N LEU A 45 -3.18 8.71 13.87
CA LEU A 45 -4.50 9.23 14.23
C LEU A 45 -4.66 9.39 15.75
N ASP A 46 -4.24 8.39 16.54
CA ASP A 46 -4.31 8.46 18.00
C ASP A 46 -3.48 9.64 18.54
N ASN A 47 -2.32 9.92 17.93
CA ASN A 47 -1.48 11.08 18.28
C ASN A 47 -2.18 12.41 17.95
N LEU A 48 -2.86 12.50 16.81
CA LEU A 48 -3.62 13.71 16.42
C LEU A 48 -4.79 13.99 17.36
N VAL A 49 -5.54 12.96 17.74
CA VAL A 49 -6.64 13.07 18.71
C VAL A 49 -6.10 13.60 20.04
N SER A 50 -5.00 13.03 20.52
CA SER A 50 -4.35 13.45 21.78
C SER A 50 -3.89 14.91 21.78
N ILE A 51 -3.41 15.44 20.64
CA ILE A 51 -2.99 16.84 20.50
C ILE A 51 -4.20 17.80 20.57
N ASN A 52 -5.30 17.45 19.89
CA ASN A 52 -6.50 18.29 19.85
C ASN A 52 -7.15 18.43 21.24
N GLU A 53 -7.05 17.41 22.09
CA GLU A 53 -7.57 17.44 23.47
C GLU A 53 -6.75 18.35 24.40
N GLN A 54 -5.48 18.64 24.06
CA GLN A 54 -4.58 19.49 24.87
C GLN A 54 -4.65 20.98 24.51
N GLY A 55 -5.54 21.39 23.58
CA GLY A 55 -5.81 22.80 23.29
C GLY A 55 -4.66 23.58 22.61
N ILE A 56 -3.61 22.92 22.13
CA ILE A 56 -2.50 23.56 21.40
C ILE A 56 -2.90 23.69 19.92
N THR A 57 -3.61 24.77 19.59
CA THR A 57 -3.86 25.16 18.21
C THR A 57 -2.66 25.93 17.66
N ASN A 58 -2.19 25.54 16.46
CA ASN A 58 -1.26 26.27 15.59
C ASN A 58 0.24 25.94 15.67
N GLN A 59 0.62 24.67 15.79
CA GLN A 59 1.87 24.25 15.15
C GLN A 59 1.53 23.46 13.89
N GLU A 60 1.89 24.01 12.73
CA GLU A 60 2.01 23.23 11.50
C GLU A 60 3.06 22.15 11.75
N ILE A 61 2.61 20.96 12.17
CA ILE A 61 3.49 19.81 12.32
C ILE A 61 3.89 19.39 10.90
N PRO A 62 5.15 19.58 10.48
CA PRO A 62 5.56 19.31 9.12
C PRO A 62 5.28 17.84 8.79
N GLY A 63 4.43 17.60 7.78
CA GLY A 63 4.16 16.26 7.24
C GLY A 63 2.89 15.55 7.74
N THR A 64 1.98 16.21 8.47
CA THR A 64 0.83 15.51 9.09
C THR A 64 -0.54 15.80 8.47
N ILE A 65 -0.78 16.98 7.89
CA ILE A 65 -2.14 17.35 7.42
C ILE A 65 -2.45 16.80 6.01
N ASP A 66 -1.46 16.72 5.13
CA ASP A 66 -1.63 16.14 3.79
C ASP A 66 -1.57 14.61 3.77
N SER A 67 -0.99 13.98 4.81
CA SER A 67 -0.75 12.53 4.84
C SER A 67 -1.95 11.70 5.31
N LEU A 68 -3.01 12.34 5.81
CA LEU A 68 -4.17 11.70 6.47
C LEU A 68 -5.49 12.37 6.11
N THR A 69 -5.49 13.36 5.20
CA THR A 69 -6.74 13.89 4.65
C THR A 69 -7.49 12.75 3.96
N GLY A 70 -8.83 12.75 3.99
CA GLY A 70 -9.66 11.71 3.35
C GLY A 70 -9.27 11.38 1.90
N ASN A 71 -8.62 12.33 1.22
CA ASN A 71 -8.02 12.18 -0.10
C ASN A 71 -7.00 11.02 -0.22
N VAL A 72 -6.24 10.68 0.83
CA VAL A 72 -5.27 9.57 0.76
C VAL A 72 -5.95 8.21 0.61
N PHE A 73 -7.02 7.98 1.36
CA PHE A 73 -7.80 6.74 1.26
C PHE A 73 -8.53 6.64 -0.07
N VAL A 74 -9.06 7.76 -0.57
CA VAL A 74 -9.66 7.84 -1.91
C VAL A 74 -8.61 7.53 -2.98
N ASN A 75 -7.41 8.09 -2.88
CA ASN A 75 -6.32 7.80 -3.81
C ASN A 75 -5.91 6.32 -3.80
N TRP A 76 -5.83 5.68 -2.62
CA TRP A 76 -5.58 4.24 -2.54
C TRP A 76 -6.71 3.43 -3.18
N ALA A 77 -7.97 3.77 -2.91
CA ALA A 77 -9.11 3.11 -3.55
C ALA A 77 -9.07 3.24 -5.08
N VAL A 78 -8.75 4.43 -5.60
CA VAL A 78 -8.60 4.67 -7.04
C VAL A 78 -7.46 3.85 -7.65
N GLN A 79 -6.31 3.77 -6.97
CA GLN A 79 -5.16 2.96 -7.41
C GLN A 79 -5.51 1.47 -7.47
N ILE A 80 -6.18 0.95 -6.44
CA ILE A 80 -6.66 -0.43 -6.41
C ILE A 80 -7.63 -0.67 -7.58
N ALA A 81 -8.61 0.22 -7.79
CA ALA A 81 -9.57 0.09 -8.87
C ALA A 81 -8.91 0.06 -10.25
N ARG A 82 -7.90 0.92 -10.50
CA ARG A 82 -7.11 0.94 -11.74
C ARG A 82 -6.34 -0.36 -11.95
N GLY A 83 -5.70 -0.87 -10.89
CA GLY A 83 -5.02 -2.17 -10.92
C GLY A 83 -5.98 -3.31 -11.27
N MET A 84 -7.16 -3.33 -10.67
CA MET A 84 -8.19 -4.34 -10.96
C MET A 84 -8.71 -4.24 -12.38
N GLN A 85 -8.96 -3.03 -12.90
CA GLN A 85 -9.36 -2.81 -14.29
C GLN A 85 -8.28 -3.31 -15.26
N HIS A 86 -7.00 -3.11 -14.94
CA HIS A 86 -5.91 -3.65 -15.74
C HIS A 86 -5.94 -5.18 -15.75
N LEU A 87 -6.09 -5.84 -14.59
CA LEU A 87 -6.18 -7.30 -14.51
C LEU A 87 -7.36 -7.84 -15.32
N GLU A 88 -8.52 -7.18 -15.23
CA GLU A 88 -9.70 -7.53 -16.03
C GLU A 88 -9.42 -7.44 -17.53
N SER A 89 -8.77 -6.36 -17.98
CA SER A 89 -8.39 -6.18 -19.40
C SER A 89 -7.42 -7.26 -19.92
N LYS A 90 -6.76 -7.97 -19.01
CA LYS A 90 -5.80 -9.05 -19.32
C LYS A 90 -6.35 -10.43 -19.06
N ARG A 91 -7.61 -10.58 -18.64
CA ARG A 91 -8.26 -11.90 -18.55
C ARG A 91 -8.17 -12.59 -19.91
N VAL A 92 -7.41 -13.69 -19.94
CA VAL A 92 -7.55 -14.68 -21.00
C VAL A 92 -8.85 -15.41 -20.70
N SER A 93 -9.87 -15.19 -21.54
CA SER A 93 -11.04 -16.07 -21.58
C SER A 93 -10.54 -17.45 -21.98
N GLY A 94 -10.43 -18.34 -20.99
CA GLY A 94 -10.22 -19.77 -21.18
C GLY A 94 -11.47 -20.43 -21.74
#